data_AF-I3UH68-F1
#
_entry.id   AF-I3UH68-F1
#
_cell.length_a   1.000
_cell.length_b   1.000
_cell.length_c   1.000
_cell.angle_alpha   90.00
_cell.angle_beta   90.00
_cell.angle_gamma   90.00
#
_symmetry.space_group_name_H-M   'P 1'
#
loop_
_entity.id
_entity.type
_entity.pdbx_description
1 polymer ?
#
loop_
_entity_poly.entity_id
_entity_poly.type
_entity_poly.pdbx_seq_one_letter_code
_entity_poly.pdbx_strand_id
1 'polypeptide(L)'
;MDDIARTFNELRPRLQKIAYRMLGSVAEAEDVVQDAWLRWHGAVQDHIENVEAWLVAVTTRLSIDRLRAVKSQREHYAGIWLPEPFMTQSPPTPEQISERADDVSMAYLLLLERLTPEARAAFLLHEVFDADYDQIADILGKTQAACRQLVSRARTQLRNEQPRFTVPPETHHRLLQTFAQVLERGDFAGINALLAEDAVLMGDGGGKVTSFPKPMVGGRRIAQLFMAASLRYKTGLHIQMVVLNEQWALLRYIQGQLESALMFEVDGERINRIYVQRNPDKLVRIAAAVTPS
;
A
#
# COMPACT_ATOMS: atom_id res chain seq x y z
N MET A 1 18.59 27.24 12.29
CA MET A 1 18.65 26.16 11.28
C MET A 1 18.39 24.80 11.91
N ASP A 2 19.08 24.43 12.99
CA ASP A 2 18.88 23.13 13.66
C ASP A 2 17.47 22.90 14.21
N ASP A 3 16.77 23.95 14.65
CA ASP A 3 15.42 23.83 15.23
C ASP A 3 14.36 23.52 14.17
N ILE A 4 14.44 24.22 13.02
CA ILE A 4 13.57 24.04 11.86
C ILE A 4 13.72 22.61 11.31
N ALA A 5 14.96 22.18 11.05
CA ALA A 5 15.21 20.84 10.55
C ALA A 5 14.71 19.75 11.52
N ARG A 6 14.83 19.98 12.83
CA ARG A 6 14.31 19.08 13.86
C ARG A 6 12.79 18.99 13.83
N THR A 7 12.09 20.12 13.89
CA THR A 7 10.61 20.15 13.83
C THR A 7 10.07 19.49 12.57
N PHE A 8 10.68 19.73 11.40
CA PHE A 8 10.23 19.05 10.19
C PHE A 8 10.48 17.54 10.25
N ASN A 9 11.63 17.12 10.76
CA ASN A 9 11.94 15.69 10.87
C ASN A 9 11.03 14.96 11.86
N GLU A 10 10.54 15.63 12.90
CA GLU A 10 9.50 15.11 13.80
C GLU A 10 8.15 14.92 13.07
N LEU A 11 7.78 15.85 12.18
CA LEU A 11 6.53 15.79 11.42
C LEU A 11 6.62 14.93 10.14
N ARG A 12 7.83 14.70 9.63
CA ARG A 12 8.09 14.00 8.35
C ARG A 12 7.36 12.65 8.25
N PRO A 13 7.35 11.76 9.27
CA PRO A 13 6.60 10.50 9.18
C PRO A 13 5.10 10.70 8.94
N ARG A 14 4.48 11.69 9.60
CA ARG A 14 3.05 12.02 9.41
C ARG A 14 2.80 12.54 8.00
N LEU A 15 3.65 13.45 7.50
CA LEU A 15 3.54 13.98 6.14
C LEU A 15 3.73 12.89 5.07
N GLN A 16 4.68 11.97 5.27
CA GLN A 16 4.89 10.82 4.40
C GLN A 16 3.68 9.88 4.38
N LYS A 17 3.07 9.60 5.54
CA LYS A 17 1.82 8.82 5.62
C LYS A 17 0.69 9.47 4.82
N ILE A 18 0.51 10.79 4.94
CA ILE A 18 -0.50 11.54 4.16
C ILE A 18 -0.23 11.38 2.66
N ALA A 19 0.98 11.72 2.22
CA ALA A 19 1.34 11.71 0.80
C ALA A 19 1.27 10.29 0.22
N TYR A 20 1.71 9.27 0.96
CA TYR A 20 1.64 7.88 0.55
C TYR A 20 0.21 7.36 0.44
N ARG A 21 -0.67 7.64 1.41
CA ARG A 21 -2.09 7.24 1.31
C ARG A 21 -2.82 8.01 0.20
N MET A 22 -2.36 9.21 -0.12
CA MET A 22 -2.85 9.98 -1.26
C MET A 22 -2.38 9.41 -2.60
N LEU A 23 -1.13 9.00 -2.73
CA LEU A 23 -0.52 8.69 -4.03
C LEU A 23 -0.39 7.19 -4.28
N GLY A 24 -0.16 6.36 -3.27
CA GLY A 24 0.13 4.93 -3.45
C GLY A 24 1.51 4.65 -4.06
N SER A 25 2.44 5.61 -3.98
CA SER A 25 3.86 5.43 -4.28
C SER A 25 4.70 6.05 -3.18
N VAL A 26 5.72 5.33 -2.72
CA VAL A 26 6.69 5.79 -1.73
C VAL A 26 7.58 6.87 -2.34
N ALA A 27 8.03 6.68 -3.58
CA ALA A 27 8.83 7.68 -4.29
C ALA A 27 8.07 9.01 -4.44
N GLU A 28 6.82 8.95 -4.92
CA GLU A 28 6.02 10.18 -5.11
C GLU A 28 5.69 10.85 -3.77
N ALA A 29 5.54 10.07 -2.70
CA ALA A 29 5.32 10.60 -1.35
C ALA A 29 6.56 11.32 -0.80
N GLU A 30 7.76 10.75 -1.00
CA GLU A 30 9.03 11.37 -0.62
C GLU A 30 9.24 12.69 -1.37
N ASP A 31 8.97 12.72 -2.68
CA ASP A 31 9.04 13.95 -3.49
C ASP A 31 8.12 15.05 -2.93
N VAL A 32 6.85 14.71 -2.63
CA VAL A 32 5.88 15.68 -2.11
C VAL A 32 6.33 16.24 -0.76
N VAL A 33 6.86 15.39 0.11
CA VAL A 33 7.36 15.82 1.42
C VAL A 33 8.61 16.68 1.27
N GLN A 34 9.48 16.39 0.30
CA GLN A 34 10.61 17.24 -0.03
C GLN A 34 10.15 18.62 -0.56
N ASP A 35 9.16 18.67 -1.44
CA ASP A 35 8.57 19.92 -1.93
C ASP A 35 7.95 20.74 -0.77
N ALA A 36 7.29 20.07 0.18
CA ALA A 36 6.75 20.72 1.37
C ALA A 36 7.85 21.32 2.26
N TRP A 37 8.96 20.62 2.45
CA TRP A 37 10.14 21.14 3.14
C TRP A 37 10.69 22.40 2.48
N LEU A 38 10.87 22.38 1.16
CA LEU A 38 11.39 23.52 0.41
C LEU A 38 10.47 24.75 0.51
N ARG A 39 9.14 24.54 0.45
CA ARG A 39 8.16 25.61 0.65
C ARG A 39 8.21 26.18 2.07
N TRP A 40 8.38 25.33 3.08
CA TRP A 40 8.47 25.80 4.46
C TRP A 40 9.76 26.59 4.71
N HIS A 41 10.88 26.10 4.19
CA HIS A 41 12.18 26.75 4.31
C HIS A 41 12.21 28.11 3.61
N GLY A 42 11.46 28.28 2.50
CA GLY A 42 11.34 29.54 1.78
C GLY A 42 10.28 30.51 2.34
N ALA A 43 9.41 30.08 3.25
CA ALA A 43 8.36 30.91 3.84
C ALA A 43 8.90 31.75 5.01
N VAL A 44 8.33 32.94 5.21
CA VAL A 44 8.59 33.76 6.40
C VAL A 44 7.91 33.08 7.60
N GLN A 45 8.72 32.41 8.42
CA GLN A 45 8.25 31.52 9.49
C GLN A 45 7.48 32.26 10.59
N ASP A 46 7.77 33.53 10.81
CA ASP A 46 7.16 34.39 11.83
C ASP A 46 5.66 34.66 11.63
N HIS A 47 5.07 34.17 10.53
CA HIS A 47 3.63 34.29 10.22
C HIS A 47 2.87 32.97 10.28
N ILE A 48 3.53 31.88 10.68
CA ILE A 48 2.90 30.56 10.79
C ILE A 48 2.58 30.28 12.26
N GLU A 49 1.33 30.50 12.65
CA GLU A 49 0.85 30.26 14.03
C GLU A 49 0.91 28.77 14.41
N ASN A 50 0.61 27.88 13.47
CA ASN A 50 0.68 26.43 13.66
C ASN A 50 1.40 25.76 12.47
N VAL A 51 2.66 25.39 12.70
CA VAL A 51 3.54 24.78 11.69
C VAL A 51 3.03 23.42 11.22
N GLU A 52 2.52 22.60 12.14
CA GLU A 52 1.98 21.28 11.80
C GLU A 52 0.78 21.40 10.86
N ALA A 53 -0.21 22.23 11.23
CA ALA A 53 -1.40 22.45 10.42
C ALA A 53 -1.03 22.99 9.02
N TRP A 54 -0.06 23.91 8.96
CA TRP A 54 0.43 24.44 7.69
C TRP A 54 1.11 23.37 6.82
N LEU A 55 1.99 22.54 7.40
CA LEU A 55 2.68 21.47 6.68
C LEU A 55 1.73 20.38 6.20
N VAL A 56 0.74 20.00 7.01
CA VAL A 56 -0.34 19.07 6.61
C VAL A 56 -1.14 19.65 5.45
N ALA A 57 -1.50 20.94 5.51
CA ALA A 57 -2.22 21.61 4.43
C ALA A 57 -1.42 21.63 3.13
N VAL A 58 -0.14 22.00 3.20
CA VAL A 58 0.75 22.07 2.03
C VAL A 58 0.98 20.69 1.43
N THR A 59 1.27 19.68 2.25
CA THR A 59 1.47 18.29 1.82
C THR A 59 0.22 17.74 1.15
N THR A 60 -0.97 18.00 1.73
CA THR A 60 -2.25 17.56 1.16
C THR A 60 -2.50 18.21 -0.20
N ARG A 61 -2.31 19.52 -0.33
CA ARG A 61 -2.51 20.24 -1.60
C ARG A 61 -1.56 19.76 -2.69
N LEU A 62 -0.27 19.63 -2.36
CA LEU A 62 0.74 19.04 -3.26
C LEU A 62 0.34 17.62 -3.70
N SER A 63 -0.13 16.80 -2.76
CA SER A 63 -0.59 15.45 -3.06
C SER A 63 -1.82 15.41 -3.97
N ILE A 64 -2.78 16.33 -3.81
CA ILE A 64 -3.93 16.47 -4.70
C ILE A 64 -3.49 16.79 -6.13
N ASP A 65 -2.59 17.77 -6.28
CA ASP A 65 -2.09 18.21 -7.59
C ASP A 65 -1.29 17.10 -8.27
N ARG A 66 -0.40 16.41 -7.55
CA ARG A 66 0.31 15.24 -8.04
C ARG A 66 -0.66 14.12 -8.40
N LEU A 67 -1.66 13.83 -7.55
CA LEU A 67 -2.64 12.78 -7.80
C LEU A 67 -3.47 13.03 -9.07
N ARG A 68 -3.82 14.30 -9.36
CA ARG A 68 -4.49 14.69 -10.62
C ARG A 68 -3.62 14.34 -11.84
N ALA A 69 -2.32 14.64 -11.78
CA ALA A 69 -1.40 14.37 -12.88
C ALA A 69 -1.18 12.86 -13.09
N VAL A 70 -0.95 12.10 -12.02
CA VAL A 70 -0.62 10.67 -12.11
C VAL A 70 -1.85 9.82 -12.42
N LYS A 71 -3.07 10.26 -12.09
CA LYS A 71 -4.29 9.51 -12.43
C LYS A 71 -4.44 9.32 -13.94
N SER A 72 -4.17 10.35 -14.73
CA SER A 72 -4.16 10.25 -16.20
C SER A 72 -3.04 9.34 -16.72
N GLN A 73 -1.88 9.33 -16.06
CA GLN A 73 -0.79 8.40 -16.39
C GLN A 73 -1.17 6.95 -16.07
N ARG A 74 -1.86 6.72 -14.95
CA ARG A 74 -2.33 5.39 -14.52
C ARG A 74 -3.39 4.80 -15.45
N GLU A 75 -4.21 5.64 -16.08
CA GLU A 75 -5.15 5.20 -17.13
C GLU A 75 -4.44 4.58 -18.34
N HIS A 76 -3.20 5.00 -18.60
CA HIS A 76 -2.35 4.49 -19.68
C HIS A 76 -1.27 3.52 -19.18
N TYR A 77 -1.39 3.03 -17.93
CA TYR A 77 -0.42 2.12 -17.34
C TYR A 77 -0.43 0.76 -18.05
N ALA A 78 0.76 0.22 -18.30
CA ALA A 78 0.90 -1.08 -18.95
C ALA A 78 0.55 -2.23 -17.98
N GLY A 79 -0.68 -2.75 -18.10
CA GLY A 79 -1.19 -3.84 -17.28
C GLY A 79 -1.92 -3.35 -16.03
N ILE A 80 -1.91 -4.16 -14.98
CA ILE A 80 -2.58 -3.81 -13.71
C ILE A 80 -1.67 -2.90 -12.89
N TRP A 81 -2.17 -1.74 -12.47
CA TRP A 81 -1.52 -0.91 -11.47
C TRP A 81 -1.80 -1.44 -10.06
N LEU A 82 -0.74 -1.69 -9.28
CA LEU A 82 -0.81 -1.87 -7.83
C LEU A 82 -0.02 -0.75 -7.14
N PRO A 83 -0.51 -0.17 -6.03
CA PRO A 83 0.30 0.70 -5.18
C PRO A 83 1.68 0.10 -4.86
N GLU A 84 2.69 0.96 -4.73
CA GLU A 84 4.04 0.56 -4.32
C GLU A 84 3.98 -0.01 -2.90
N PRO A 85 4.31 -1.28 -2.67
CA PRO A 85 4.33 -1.82 -1.32
C PRO A 85 5.46 -1.17 -0.51
N PHE A 86 5.20 -0.90 0.76
CA PHE A 86 6.23 -0.43 1.67
C PHE A 86 6.49 -1.46 2.76
N MET A 87 7.76 -1.59 3.14
CA MET A 87 8.18 -2.43 4.24
C MET A 87 8.30 -1.59 5.50
N THR A 88 7.66 -2.05 6.58
CA THR A 88 7.86 -1.44 7.90
C THR A 88 9.15 -2.01 8.50
N GLN A 89 10.02 -1.16 9.07
CA GLN A 89 11.32 -1.60 9.56
C GLN A 89 11.22 -2.54 10.77
N SER A 90 12.17 -3.50 10.83
CA SER A 90 12.30 -4.65 11.75
C SER A 90 11.13 -5.63 11.71
N PRO A 91 11.37 -6.97 11.68
CA PRO A 91 10.27 -7.93 11.67
C PRO A 91 9.45 -7.73 12.95
N PRO A 92 8.21 -7.23 12.84
CA PRO A 92 7.40 -7.01 14.02
C PRO A 92 6.92 -8.37 14.53
N THR A 93 6.83 -8.54 15.85
CA THR A 93 6.08 -9.67 16.41
C THR A 93 4.59 -9.51 16.07
N PRO A 94 3.76 -10.57 16.04
CA PRO A 94 2.32 -10.44 15.83
C PRO A 94 1.67 -9.40 16.76
N GLU A 95 2.16 -9.30 18.00
CA GLU A 95 1.73 -8.32 19.00
C GLU A 95 2.07 -6.88 18.56
N GLN A 96 3.27 -6.65 18.01
CA GLN A 96 3.69 -5.34 17.49
C GLN A 96 2.93 -4.91 16.24
N ILE A 97 2.35 -5.84 15.47
CA ILE A 97 1.44 -5.52 14.36
C ILE A 97 0.07 -5.10 14.93
N SER A 98 -0.45 -5.84 15.91
CA SER A 98 -1.75 -5.55 16.55
C SER A 98 -1.80 -4.16 17.22
N GLU A 99 -0.67 -3.69 17.76
CA GLU A 99 -0.53 -2.36 18.37
C GLU A 99 -0.48 -1.20 17.36
N ARG A 100 -0.28 -1.48 16.06
CA ARG A 100 -0.25 -0.45 15.02
C ARG A 100 -1.68 -0.11 14.61
N ALA A 101 -2.27 0.87 15.29
CA ALA A 101 -3.61 1.41 14.99
C ALA A 101 -3.76 2.09 13.61
N ASP A 102 -2.81 1.88 12.70
CA ASP A 102 -2.54 2.72 11.54
C ASP A 102 -2.41 1.89 10.24
N ASP A 103 -3.01 0.69 10.25
CA ASP A 103 -2.91 -0.33 9.20
C ASP A 103 -3.36 0.17 7.82
N VAL A 104 -2.46 0.07 6.84
CA VAL A 104 -2.75 0.41 5.45
C VAL A 104 -2.54 -0.79 4.56
N SER A 105 -3.52 -1.70 4.54
CA SER A 105 -3.50 -2.87 3.66
C SER A 105 -3.42 -2.48 2.17
N MET A 106 -2.89 -3.39 1.35
CA MET A 106 -2.89 -3.22 -0.11
C MET A 106 -4.32 -3.06 -0.66
N ALA A 107 -5.26 -3.81 -0.10
CA ALA A 107 -6.68 -3.71 -0.41
C ALA A 107 -7.20 -2.28 -0.17
N TYR A 108 -6.92 -1.72 1.01
CA TYR A 108 -7.34 -0.37 1.37
C TYR A 108 -6.77 0.69 0.41
N LEU A 109 -5.49 0.60 0.06
CA LEU A 109 -4.90 1.51 -0.93
C LEU A 109 -5.59 1.42 -2.30
N LEU A 110 -5.92 0.21 -2.76
CA LEU A 110 -6.66 0.02 -4.01
C LEU A 110 -8.09 0.56 -3.96
N LEU A 111 -8.72 0.57 -2.79
CA LEU A 111 -10.02 1.22 -2.61
C LEU A 111 -9.89 2.75 -2.68
N LEU A 112 -8.87 3.32 -2.03
CA LEU A 112 -8.58 4.75 -2.15
C LEU A 112 -8.34 5.15 -3.61
N GLU A 113 -7.70 4.29 -4.42
CA GLU A 113 -7.46 4.52 -5.85
C GLU A 113 -8.72 4.89 -6.64
N ARG A 114 -9.91 4.46 -6.19
CA ARG A 114 -11.19 4.71 -6.86
C ARG A 114 -11.81 6.06 -6.55
N LEU A 115 -11.30 6.77 -5.54
CA LEU A 115 -11.80 8.09 -5.17
C LEU A 115 -11.27 9.18 -6.12
N THR A 116 -12.00 10.29 -6.20
CA THR A 116 -11.45 11.52 -6.78
C THR A 116 -10.37 12.09 -5.85
N PRO A 117 -9.40 12.88 -6.34
CA PRO A 117 -8.33 13.41 -5.51
C PRO A 117 -8.84 14.18 -4.27
N GLU A 118 -9.85 15.03 -4.45
CA GLU A 118 -10.42 15.81 -3.35
C GLU A 118 -11.23 14.96 -2.38
N ALA A 119 -11.97 13.95 -2.88
CA ALA A 119 -12.70 13.02 -2.01
C ALA A 119 -11.73 12.17 -1.18
N ARG A 120 -10.63 11.72 -1.77
CA ARG A 120 -9.56 10.99 -1.08
C ARG A 120 -8.93 11.85 0.01
N ALA A 121 -8.57 13.10 -0.31
CA ALA A 121 -7.99 14.03 0.65
C ALA A 121 -8.93 14.32 1.81
N ALA A 122 -10.20 14.67 1.54
CA ALA A 122 -11.19 14.93 2.57
C ALA A 122 -11.41 13.71 3.47
N PHE A 123 -11.52 12.52 2.88
CA PHE A 123 -11.70 11.26 3.61
C PHE A 123 -10.51 10.93 4.50
N LEU A 124 -9.28 11.01 3.98
CA LEU A 124 -8.07 10.75 4.77
C LEU A 124 -7.91 11.76 5.89
N LEU A 125 -8.05 13.05 5.61
CA LEU A 125 -7.92 14.08 6.65
C LEU A 125 -8.88 13.84 7.81
N HIS A 126 -10.13 13.47 7.51
CA HIS A 126 -11.14 13.25 8.56
C HIS A 126 -11.01 11.90 9.27
N GLU A 127 -10.92 10.79 8.53
CA GLU A 127 -11.02 9.43 9.12
C GLU A 127 -9.69 8.86 9.60
N VAL A 128 -8.57 9.41 9.12
CA VAL A 128 -7.23 8.92 9.45
C VAL A 128 -6.46 9.92 10.31
N PHE A 129 -6.62 11.21 10.03
CA PHE A 129 -5.80 12.26 10.65
C PHE A 129 -6.59 13.13 11.65
N ASP A 130 -7.83 12.75 11.94
CA ASP A 130 -8.74 13.37 12.91
C ASP A 130 -8.93 14.89 12.70
N ALA A 131 -8.89 15.34 11.45
CA ALA A 131 -9.12 16.75 11.11
C ALA A 131 -10.61 17.10 11.15
N ASP A 132 -10.91 18.27 11.72
CA ASP A 132 -12.25 18.83 11.74
C ASP A 132 -12.65 19.40 10.38
N TYR A 133 -13.97 19.50 10.13
CA TYR A 133 -14.48 19.91 8.82
C TYR A 133 -14.14 21.35 8.42
N ASP A 134 -13.92 22.24 9.39
CA ASP A 134 -13.41 23.60 9.18
C ASP A 134 -11.96 23.58 8.68
N GLN A 135 -11.08 22.79 9.32
CA GLN A 135 -9.70 22.61 8.87
C GLN A 135 -9.64 22.01 7.46
N ILE A 136 -10.47 20.99 7.18
CA ILE A 136 -10.54 20.38 5.84
C ILE A 136 -11.05 21.39 4.81
N ALA A 137 -12.05 22.19 5.17
CA ALA A 137 -12.59 23.26 4.31
C ALA A 137 -11.51 24.28 3.92
N ASP A 138 -10.71 24.72 4.88
CA ASP A 138 -9.59 25.65 4.64
C ASP A 138 -8.50 25.02 3.77
N ILE A 139 -8.16 23.75 4.02
CA ILE A 139 -7.16 23.02 3.21
C ILE A 139 -7.63 22.89 1.77
N LEU A 140 -8.89 22.49 1.55
CA LEU A 140 -9.42 22.21 0.22
C LEU A 140 -9.99 23.43 -0.51
N GLY A 141 -10.10 24.59 0.15
CA GLY A 141 -10.75 25.78 -0.39
C GLY A 141 -12.23 25.53 -0.69
N LYS A 142 -12.94 24.87 0.23
CA LYS A 142 -14.35 24.49 0.09
C LYS A 142 -15.16 24.87 1.32
N THR A 143 -16.48 24.74 1.26
CA THR A 143 -17.33 24.89 2.46
C THR A 143 -17.29 23.62 3.30
N GLN A 144 -17.48 23.73 4.62
CA GLN A 144 -17.59 22.57 5.51
C GLN A 144 -18.67 21.57 5.05
N ALA A 145 -19.79 22.09 4.54
CA ALA A 145 -20.87 21.26 4.00
C ALA A 145 -20.42 20.43 2.79
N ALA A 146 -19.63 21.01 1.87
CA ALA A 146 -19.06 20.29 0.75
C ALA A 146 -18.04 19.22 1.22
N CYS A 147 -17.21 19.52 2.22
CA CYS A 147 -16.28 18.55 2.80
C CYS A 147 -17.01 17.37 3.45
N ARG A 148 -18.07 17.62 4.25
CA ARG A 148 -18.95 16.57 4.81
C ARG A 148 -19.53 15.68 3.71
N GLN A 149 -19.96 16.28 2.61
CA GLN A 149 -20.50 15.53 1.49
C GLN A 149 -19.44 14.66 0.80
N LEU A 150 -18.22 15.18 0.60
CA LEU A 150 -17.09 14.42 0.04
C LEU A 150 -16.77 13.20 0.91
N VAL A 151 -16.62 13.40 2.23
CA VAL A 151 -16.32 12.34 3.20
C VAL A 151 -17.44 11.28 3.20
N SER A 152 -18.70 11.71 3.30
CA SER A 152 -19.86 10.80 3.32
C SER A 152 -19.95 9.93 2.04
N ARG A 153 -19.71 10.53 0.87
CA ARG A 153 -19.69 9.82 -0.40
C ARG A 153 -18.51 8.85 -0.48
N ALA A 154 -17.31 9.28 -0.09
CA ALA A 154 -16.14 8.43 -0.04
C ALA A 154 -16.37 7.22 0.87
N ARG A 155 -16.87 7.44 2.10
CA ARG A 155 -17.22 6.35 3.04
C ARG A 155 -18.22 5.37 2.45
N THR A 156 -19.26 5.87 1.78
CA THR A 156 -20.26 5.01 1.14
C THR A 156 -19.67 4.18 0.01
N GLN A 157 -18.82 4.77 -0.83
CA GLN A 157 -18.12 4.08 -1.90
C GLN A 157 -17.17 3.01 -1.36
N LEU A 158 -16.37 3.34 -0.35
CA LEU A 158 -15.40 2.41 0.25
C LEU A 158 -16.07 1.28 1.03
N ARG A 159 -17.16 1.54 1.76
CA ARG A 159 -17.88 0.50 2.52
C ARG A 159 -18.49 -0.58 1.62
N ASN A 160 -18.98 -0.20 0.45
CA ASN A 160 -19.52 -1.16 -0.52
C ASN A 160 -18.45 -2.09 -1.10
N GLU A 161 -17.17 -1.77 -0.85
CA GLU A 161 -16.02 -2.41 -1.47
C GLU A 161 -15.00 -2.93 -0.44
N GLN A 162 -15.25 -2.75 0.87
CA GLN A 162 -14.36 -3.17 1.94
C GLN A 162 -14.13 -4.70 1.95
N PRO A 163 -12.94 -5.16 2.38
CA PRO A 163 -12.70 -6.57 2.62
C PRO A 163 -13.77 -7.12 3.58
N ARG A 164 -14.41 -8.23 3.18
CA ARG A 164 -15.52 -8.82 3.94
C ARG A 164 -15.12 -9.37 5.31
N PHE A 165 -13.83 -9.52 5.56
CA PHE A 165 -13.30 -10.27 6.70
C PHE A 165 -12.28 -9.43 7.45
N THR A 166 -12.46 -9.36 8.77
CA THR A 166 -11.45 -8.89 9.72
C THR A 166 -10.81 -10.13 10.32
N VAL A 167 -9.55 -10.37 9.99
CA VAL A 167 -8.83 -11.59 10.39
C VAL A 167 -7.74 -11.24 11.40
N PRO A 168 -7.66 -11.94 12.54
CA PRO A 168 -6.60 -11.70 13.52
C PRO A 168 -5.19 -11.86 12.91
N PRO A 169 -4.22 -11.01 13.27
CA PRO A 169 -2.85 -11.07 12.72
C PRO A 169 -2.19 -12.45 12.84
N GLU A 170 -2.43 -13.18 13.93
CA GLU A 170 -1.87 -14.51 14.17
C GLU A 170 -2.48 -15.57 13.25
N THR A 171 -3.76 -15.45 12.94
CA THR A 171 -4.45 -16.33 11.98
C THR A 171 -3.92 -16.07 10.57
N HIS A 172 -3.75 -14.81 10.20
CA HIS A 172 -3.14 -14.42 8.93
C HIS A 172 -1.71 -14.94 8.81
N HIS A 173 -0.90 -14.79 9.87
CA HIS A 173 0.47 -15.31 9.93
C HIS A 173 0.53 -16.83 9.70
N ARG A 174 -0.25 -17.61 10.46
CA ARG A 174 -0.25 -19.08 10.33
C ARG A 174 -0.65 -19.54 8.94
N LEU A 175 -1.66 -18.90 8.34
CA LEU A 175 -2.12 -19.20 6.99
C LEU A 175 -1.01 -18.95 5.96
N LEU A 176 -0.35 -17.79 6.02
CA LEU A 176 0.74 -17.48 5.09
C LEU A 176 2.00 -18.30 5.32
N GLN A 177 2.33 -18.64 6.57
CA GLN A 177 3.43 -19.54 6.88
C GLN A 177 3.20 -20.92 6.25
N THR A 178 1.97 -21.44 6.34
CA THR A 178 1.59 -22.71 5.69
C THR A 178 1.64 -22.57 4.16
N PHE A 179 1.14 -21.46 3.62
CA PHE A 179 1.17 -21.18 2.19
C PHE A 179 2.60 -21.12 1.64
N ALA A 180 3.52 -20.44 2.33
CA ALA A 180 4.93 -20.38 1.96
C ALA A 180 5.56 -21.79 1.88
N GLN A 181 5.30 -22.65 2.87
CA GLN A 181 5.82 -24.01 2.90
C GLN A 181 5.32 -24.87 1.72
N VAL A 182 4.03 -24.78 1.36
CA VAL A 182 3.48 -25.55 0.24
C VAL A 182 3.96 -25.01 -1.11
N LEU A 183 4.22 -23.70 -1.23
CA LEU A 183 4.82 -23.09 -2.42
C LEU A 183 6.24 -23.61 -2.67
N GLU A 184 7.09 -23.61 -1.64
CA GLU A 184 8.48 -24.08 -1.76
C GLU A 184 8.55 -25.58 -2.06
N ARG A 185 7.66 -26.39 -1.49
CA ARG A 185 7.58 -27.83 -1.76
C ARG A 185 7.01 -28.17 -3.14
N GLY A 186 6.34 -27.22 -3.80
CA GLY A 186 5.55 -27.52 -5.00
C GLY A 186 4.44 -28.52 -4.70
N ASP A 187 3.70 -28.33 -3.61
CA ASP A 187 2.54 -29.17 -3.29
C ASP A 187 1.28 -28.56 -3.91
N PHE A 188 0.92 -29.03 -5.10
CA PHE A 188 -0.30 -28.56 -5.79
C PHE A 188 -1.57 -28.72 -4.94
N ALA A 189 -1.70 -29.84 -4.23
CA ALA A 189 -2.89 -30.11 -3.43
C ALA A 189 -2.97 -29.14 -2.23
N GLY A 190 -1.85 -28.93 -1.55
CA GLY A 190 -1.72 -27.96 -0.47
C GLY A 190 -1.96 -26.52 -0.92
N ILE A 191 -1.36 -26.09 -2.03
CA ILE A 191 -1.57 -24.74 -2.60
C ILE A 191 -3.06 -24.54 -2.95
N ASN A 192 -3.67 -25.51 -3.62
CA ASN A 192 -5.08 -25.42 -4.01
C ASN A 192 -6.03 -25.43 -2.80
N ALA A 193 -5.72 -26.18 -1.74
CA ALA A 193 -6.56 -26.24 -0.54
C ALA A 193 -6.62 -24.91 0.24
N LEU A 194 -5.54 -24.11 0.17
CA LEU A 194 -5.46 -22.81 0.82
C LEU A 194 -6.05 -21.66 0.00
N LEU A 195 -6.46 -21.91 -1.25
CA LEU A 195 -7.07 -20.89 -2.11
C LEU A 195 -8.59 -21.04 -2.13
N ALA A 196 -9.30 -19.91 -2.06
CA ALA A 196 -10.73 -19.90 -2.37
C ALA A 196 -10.97 -20.35 -3.81
N GLU A 197 -12.13 -20.96 -4.08
CA GLU A 197 -12.45 -21.47 -5.42
C GLU A 197 -12.44 -20.34 -6.46
N ASP A 198 -12.97 -19.18 -6.09
CA ASP A 198 -13.05 -17.96 -6.87
C ASP A 198 -11.89 -16.98 -6.60
N ALA A 199 -10.78 -17.47 -6.01
CA ALA A 199 -9.64 -16.62 -5.68
C ALA A 199 -9.13 -15.83 -6.89
N VAL A 200 -8.67 -14.60 -6.64
CA VAL A 200 -8.23 -13.66 -7.68
C VAL A 200 -6.77 -13.28 -7.49
N LEU A 201 -5.97 -13.42 -8.54
CA LEU A 201 -4.59 -12.94 -8.58
C LEU A 201 -4.47 -11.73 -9.50
N MET A 202 -3.88 -10.66 -8.99
CA MET A 202 -3.57 -9.43 -9.73
C MET A 202 -2.07 -9.20 -9.72
N GLY A 203 -1.45 -9.01 -10.89
CA GLY A 203 -0.01 -8.83 -10.99
C GLY A 203 0.36 -7.50 -11.66
N ASP A 204 1.16 -6.68 -10.99
CA ASP A 204 1.74 -5.46 -11.56
C ASP A 204 3.17 -5.73 -12.03
N GLY A 205 3.42 -5.65 -13.33
CA GLY A 205 4.77 -5.72 -13.91
C GLY A 205 5.27 -4.40 -14.49
N GLY A 206 4.44 -3.35 -14.47
CA GLY A 206 4.73 -2.03 -15.04
C GLY A 206 5.16 -1.98 -16.50
N GLY A 207 4.81 -3.00 -17.29
CA GLY A 207 5.31 -3.15 -18.66
C GLY A 207 6.82 -3.46 -18.76
N LYS A 208 7.52 -3.61 -17.63
CA LYS A 208 8.97 -3.88 -17.58
C LYS A 208 9.27 -5.37 -17.45
N VAL A 209 8.40 -6.10 -16.76
CA VAL A 209 8.46 -7.55 -16.64
C VAL A 209 7.12 -8.16 -17.03
N THR A 210 7.15 -9.40 -17.52
CA THR A 210 5.92 -10.11 -17.89
C THR A 210 5.00 -10.25 -16.70
N SER A 211 3.76 -9.77 -16.81
CA SER A 211 2.70 -9.96 -15.82
C SER A 211 1.36 -10.18 -16.52
N PHE A 212 0.33 -10.57 -15.76
CA PHE A 212 -1.00 -10.76 -16.32
C PHE A 212 -1.65 -9.41 -16.64
N PRO A 213 -2.17 -9.22 -17.87
CA PRO A 213 -2.81 -7.96 -18.26
C PRO A 213 -4.19 -7.76 -17.62
N LYS A 214 -4.78 -8.84 -17.08
CA LYS A 214 -6.08 -8.85 -16.39
C LYS A 214 -6.01 -9.79 -15.18
N PRO A 215 -6.86 -9.61 -14.17
CA PRO A 215 -6.89 -10.49 -13.01
C PRO A 215 -7.10 -11.95 -13.42
N MET A 216 -6.32 -12.85 -12.85
CA MET A 216 -6.51 -14.30 -12.99
C MET A 216 -7.52 -14.75 -11.95
N VAL A 217 -8.64 -15.32 -12.40
CA VAL A 217 -9.70 -15.84 -11.52
C VAL A 217 -9.65 -17.36 -11.48
N GLY A 218 -9.76 -17.92 -10.28
CA GLY A 218 -9.90 -19.34 -9.99
C GLY A 218 -8.73 -19.88 -9.17
N GLY A 219 -9.00 -20.37 -7.95
CA GLY A 219 -8.00 -20.91 -7.04
C GLY A 219 -7.16 -22.03 -7.67
N ARG A 220 -7.80 -22.93 -8.42
CA ARG A 220 -7.10 -24.01 -9.13
C ARG A 220 -6.10 -23.49 -10.18
N ARG A 221 -6.47 -22.45 -10.93
CA ARG A 221 -5.60 -21.85 -11.97
C ARG A 221 -4.41 -21.13 -11.33
N ILE A 222 -4.66 -20.45 -10.22
CA ILE A 222 -3.61 -19.80 -9.42
C ILE A 222 -2.66 -20.86 -8.82
N ALA A 223 -3.20 -21.99 -8.33
CA ALA A 223 -2.38 -23.09 -7.84
C ALA A 223 -1.49 -23.70 -8.94
N GLN A 224 -2.02 -23.89 -10.15
CA GLN A 224 -1.25 -24.35 -11.30
C GLN A 224 -0.10 -23.40 -11.66
N LEU A 225 -0.36 -22.09 -11.61
CA LEU A 225 0.66 -21.06 -11.86
C LEU A 225 1.82 -21.17 -10.87
N PHE A 226 1.53 -21.24 -9.57
CA PHE A 226 2.57 -21.36 -8.55
C PHE A 226 3.31 -22.70 -8.65
N MET A 227 2.59 -23.80 -8.86
CA MET A 227 3.18 -25.12 -9.08
C MET A 227 4.16 -25.13 -10.26
N ALA A 228 3.80 -24.49 -11.38
CA ALA A 228 4.67 -24.39 -12.54
C ALA A 228 5.98 -23.64 -12.24
N ALA A 229 5.94 -22.60 -11.40
CA ALA A 229 7.14 -21.91 -10.93
C ALA A 229 8.02 -22.82 -10.06
N SER A 230 7.43 -23.55 -9.10
CA SER A 230 8.16 -24.50 -8.25
C SER A 230 8.84 -25.61 -9.06
N LEU A 231 8.16 -26.17 -10.08
CA LEU A 231 8.76 -27.17 -10.98
C LEU A 231 9.90 -26.61 -11.83
N ARG A 232 9.75 -25.38 -12.30
CA ARG A 232 10.72 -24.72 -13.19
C ARG A 232 12.01 -24.36 -12.44
N TYR A 233 11.89 -23.81 -11.23
CA TYR A 233 13.03 -23.24 -10.52
C TYR A 233 13.57 -24.14 -9.41
N LYS A 234 12.78 -25.10 -8.90
CA LYS A 234 13.18 -26.07 -7.86
C LYS A 234 13.89 -25.37 -6.69
N THR A 235 15.12 -25.74 -6.38
CA THR A 235 15.95 -25.16 -5.32
C THR A 235 16.31 -23.68 -5.54
N GLY A 236 16.09 -23.16 -6.75
CA GLY A 236 16.23 -21.74 -7.05
C GLY A 236 15.02 -20.90 -6.67
N LEU A 237 13.91 -21.48 -6.20
CA LEU A 237 12.76 -20.76 -5.65
C LEU A 237 12.89 -20.70 -4.13
N HIS A 238 12.85 -19.50 -3.56
CA HIS A 238 12.83 -19.29 -2.12
C HIS A 238 11.73 -18.29 -1.75
N ILE A 239 11.03 -18.57 -0.66
CA ILE A 239 9.97 -17.71 -0.12
C ILE A 239 10.40 -17.19 1.25
N GLN A 240 10.41 -15.87 1.39
CA GLN A 240 10.68 -15.21 2.67
C GLN A 240 9.40 -14.53 3.15
N MET A 241 9.01 -14.78 4.40
CA MET A 241 7.89 -14.09 5.01
C MET A 241 8.35 -12.75 5.60
N VAL A 242 7.59 -11.69 5.35
CA VAL A 242 7.87 -10.32 5.79
C VAL A 242 6.57 -9.61 6.17
N VAL A 243 6.68 -8.37 6.65
CA VAL A 243 5.53 -7.47 6.79
C VAL A 243 5.63 -6.35 5.78
N LEU A 244 4.60 -6.23 4.94
CA LEU A 244 4.43 -5.12 4.00
C LEU A 244 3.10 -4.46 4.30
N ASN A 245 3.06 -3.13 4.30
CA ASN A 245 1.79 -2.43 4.46
C ASN A 245 1.05 -2.82 5.76
N GLU A 246 1.82 -3.07 6.83
CA GLU A 246 1.34 -3.55 8.14
C GLU A 246 0.66 -4.93 8.13
N GLN A 247 0.81 -5.72 7.06
CA GLN A 247 0.28 -7.08 6.97
C GLN A 247 1.36 -8.09 6.60
N TRP A 248 1.20 -9.33 7.07
CA TRP A 248 2.08 -10.41 6.65
C TRP A 248 2.00 -10.59 5.13
N ALA A 249 3.16 -10.74 4.52
CA ALA A 249 3.35 -10.82 3.08
C ALA A 249 4.47 -11.81 2.78
N LEU A 250 4.61 -12.18 1.51
CA LEU A 250 5.68 -13.09 1.07
C LEU A 250 6.53 -12.39 0.01
N LEU A 251 7.85 -12.45 0.17
CA LEU A 251 8.79 -12.15 -0.90
C LEU A 251 9.16 -13.45 -1.60
N ARG A 252 9.08 -13.44 -2.93
CA ARG A 252 9.49 -14.56 -3.77
C ARG A 252 10.81 -14.23 -4.43
N TYR A 253 11.80 -15.06 -4.16
CA TYR A 253 13.11 -15.02 -4.80
C TYR A 253 13.23 -16.11 -5.84
N ILE A 254 13.85 -15.78 -6.97
CA ILE A 254 14.19 -16.73 -8.02
C ILE A 254 15.67 -16.56 -8.32
N GLN A 255 16.44 -17.64 -8.18
CA GLN A 255 17.90 -17.65 -8.38
C GLN A 255 18.61 -16.55 -7.54
N GLY A 256 18.16 -16.38 -6.29
CA GLY A 256 18.73 -15.40 -5.35
C GLY A 256 18.32 -13.94 -5.61
N GLN A 257 17.50 -13.66 -6.62
CA GLN A 257 17.02 -12.31 -6.92
C GLN A 257 15.58 -12.13 -6.46
N LEU A 258 15.28 -10.99 -5.83
CA LEU A 258 13.91 -10.64 -5.46
C LEU A 258 13.09 -10.49 -6.75
N GLU A 259 12.13 -11.38 -6.95
CA GLU A 259 11.34 -11.44 -8.17
C GLU A 259 9.95 -10.83 -7.97
N SER A 260 9.33 -11.01 -6.80
CA SER A 260 8.06 -10.38 -6.49
C SER A 260 7.78 -10.27 -5.00
N ALA A 261 6.93 -9.30 -4.65
CA ALA A 261 6.27 -9.19 -3.36
C ALA A 261 4.79 -9.58 -3.49
N LEU A 262 4.32 -10.47 -2.62
CA LEU A 262 2.97 -11.00 -2.60
C LEU A 262 2.25 -10.53 -1.34
N MET A 263 1.13 -9.83 -1.51
CA MET A 263 0.22 -9.42 -0.44
C MET A 263 -1.14 -10.09 -0.62
N PHE A 264 -1.90 -10.26 0.47
CA PHE A 264 -3.03 -11.17 0.50
C PHE A 264 -4.28 -10.54 1.10
N GLU A 265 -5.44 -10.96 0.60
CA GLU A 265 -6.69 -10.90 1.36
C GLU A 265 -7.12 -12.32 1.69
N VAL A 266 -7.48 -12.54 2.95
CA VAL A 266 -7.83 -13.84 3.50
C VAL A 266 -9.12 -13.74 4.30
N ASP A 267 -9.87 -14.84 4.36
CA ASP A 267 -11.11 -14.95 5.15
C ASP A 267 -10.90 -15.60 6.52
N GLY A 268 -9.64 -15.96 6.84
CA GLY A 268 -9.23 -16.64 8.05
C GLY A 268 -8.89 -18.12 7.83
N GLU A 269 -9.40 -18.71 6.74
CA GLU A 269 -9.13 -20.10 6.37
C GLU A 269 -8.45 -20.21 5.00
N ARG A 270 -8.85 -19.35 4.07
CA ARG A 270 -8.42 -19.37 2.67
C ARG A 270 -7.97 -18.00 2.20
N ILE A 271 -7.16 -18.02 1.15
CA ILE A 271 -6.70 -16.85 0.41
C ILE A 271 -7.72 -16.54 -0.68
N ASN A 272 -8.34 -15.37 -0.60
CA ASN A 272 -9.34 -14.90 -1.58
C ASN A 272 -8.69 -14.02 -2.65
N ARG A 273 -7.67 -13.23 -2.30
CA ARG A 273 -6.93 -12.41 -3.28
C ARG A 273 -5.43 -12.45 -3.06
N ILE A 274 -4.70 -12.38 -4.15
CA ILE A 274 -3.24 -12.25 -4.17
C ILE A 274 -2.87 -11.06 -5.05
N TYR A 275 -2.17 -10.10 -4.44
CA TYR A 275 -1.56 -8.97 -5.11
C TYR A 275 -0.09 -9.28 -5.32
N VAL A 276 0.37 -9.34 -6.57
CA VAL A 276 1.74 -9.69 -6.93
C VAL A 276 2.42 -8.46 -7.52
N GLN A 277 3.22 -7.77 -6.72
CA GLN A 277 4.07 -6.68 -7.20
C GLN A 277 5.33 -7.28 -7.83
N ARG A 278 5.52 -7.06 -9.14
CA ARG A 278 6.69 -7.50 -9.92
C ARG A 278 7.42 -6.32 -10.56
N ASN A 279 6.85 -5.12 -10.54
CA ASN A 279 7.48 -3.95 -11.14
C ASN A 279 8.80 -3.65 -10.39
N PRO A 280 9.96 -3.75 -11.06
CA PRO A 280 11.26 -3.58 -10.41
C PRO A 280 11.43 -2.20 -9.78
N ASP A 281 10.82 -1.15 -10.36
CA ASP A 281 10.89 0.20 -9.80
C ASP A 281 10.21 0.28 -8.43
N LYS A 282 9.16 -0.50 -8.21
CA LYS A 282 8.39 -0.56 -6.97
C LYS A 282 8.97 -1.56 -5.97
N LEU A 283 9.92 -2.40 -6.40
CA LEU A 283 10.60 -3.37 -5.54
C LEU A 283 11.97 -2.88 -5.06
N VAL A 284 12.53 -1.82 -5.67
CA VAL A 284 13.90 -1.36 -5.38
C VAL A 284 14.14 -1.08 -3.89
N ARG A 285 13.17 -0.46 -3.20
CA ARG A 285 13.27 -0.15 -1.76
C ARG A 285 13.22 -1.42 -0.90
N ILE A 286 12.34 -2.36 -1.25
CA ILE A 286 12.26 -3.65 -0.56
C ILE A 286 13.57 -4.42 -0.75
N ALA A 287 14.07 -4.51 -1.98
CA ALA A 287 15.33 -5.17 -2.29
C ALA A 287 16.52 -4.58 -1.52
N ALA A 288 16.53 -3.27 -1.29
CA ALA A 288 17.57 -2.60 -0.50
C ALA A 288 17.41 -2.83 1.02
N ALA A 289 16.19 -3.07 1.50
CA ALA A 289 15.89 -3.27 2.92
C ALA A 289 16.07 -4.72 3.38
N VAL A 290 16.03 -5.69 2.46
CA VAL A 290 16.21 -7.11 2.74
C VAL A 290 17.60 -7.58 2.35
N THR A 291 18.29 -8.25 3.27
CA THR A 291 19.52 -8.96 2.94
C THR A 291 19.14 -10.23 2.17
N PRO A 292 19.78 -10.53 1.02
CA PRO A 292 19.63 -11.85 0.40
C PRO A 292 20.08 -12.92 1.40
N SER A 293 19.21 -13.89 1.68
CA SER A 293 19.53 -15.10 2.45
C SER A 293 20.53 -15.98 1.70
#